data_AF-A0A8K0MIW0-F1
#
_entry.id   AF-A0A8K0MIW0-F1
#
_cell.length_a   1.000
_cell.length_b   1.000
_cell.length_c   1.000
_cell.angle_alpha   90.00
_cell.angle_beta   90.00
_cell.angle_gamma   90.00
#
_symmetry.space_group_name_H-M   'P 1'
#
loop_
_entity.id
_entity.type
_entity.pdbx_description
1 polymer ?
#
loop_
_entity_poly.entity_id
_entity_poly.type
_entity_poly.pdbx_seq_one_letter_code
_entity_poly.pdbx_strand_id
1 'polypeptide(L)'
;MHMFIFPISNKVVMFDGAVFGPSQVQFSSGIALPTTGSIAGLMLSNTTSTTPPLGHSRYSTQQILPDGSFVVVGGRRMFNYEYVLQREKLTRKISIYHFSDKPLTRENNLYPFVFLSTDGNLFIFANNRSILLNPTTNKIIRYFPILTGGSRNHPASAMAALLPIKIHDPDPNPTLIRAQVLICGGAKPEAATLVDKGVFVTDERLW
;
A
#
# COMPACT_ATOMS: atom_id res chain seq x y z
N MET A 1 2.78 -11.27 -1.08
CA MET A 1 4.05 -11.07 -1.78
C MET A 1 4.33 -9.58 -1.98
N HIS A 2 5.44 -9.09 -1.45
CA HIS A 2 6.00 -7.76 -1.72
C HIS A 2 7.36 -7.90 -2.38
N MET A 3 7.70 -6.96 -3.25
CA MET A 3 9.01 -6.90 -3.91
C MET A 3 9.47 -5.44 -3.92
N PHE A 4 10.61 -5.18 -3.30
CA PHE A 4 11.27 -3.88 -3.30
C PHE A 4 12.41 -3.90 -4.28
N ILE A 5 12.40 -2.96 -5.22
CA ILE A 5 13.50 -2.73 -6.16
C ILE A 5 14.19 -1.45 -5.70
N PHE A 6 15.45 -1.56 -5.26
CA PHE A 6 16.23 -0.42 -4.79
C PHE A 6 17.03 0.18 -5.95
N PRO A 7 16.59 1.31 -6.55
CA PRO A 7 17.11 1.78 -7.84
C PRO A 7 18.59 2.18 -7.76
N ILE A 8 19.02 2.68 -6.60
CA ILE A 8 20.38 3.19 -6.40
C ILE A 8 21.38 2.06 -6.17
N SER A 9 20.95 0.93 -5.60
CA SER A 9 21.85 -0.17 -5.20
C SER A 9 21.76 -1.40 -6.10
N ASN A 10 20.89 -1.41 -7.11
CA ASN A 10 20.59 -2.57 -7.97
C ASN A 10 20.24 -3.84 -7.15
N LYS A 11 19.63 -3.67 -5.98
CA LYS A 11 19.20 -4.77 -5.10
C LYS A 11 17.68 -4.96 -5.21
N VAL A 12 17.24 -6.21 -5.03
CA VAL A 12 15.83 -6.56 -4.91
C VAL A 12 15.62 -7.32 -3.60
N VAL A 13 14.60 -6.97 -2.84
CA VAL A 13 14.17 -7.71 -1.65
C VAL A 13 12.73 -8.16 -1.87
N MET A 14 12.48 -9.46 -1.76
CA MET A 14 11.16 -10.04 -1.94
C MET A 14 10.77 -10.85 -0.72
N PHE A 15 9.52 -10.75 -0.29
CA PHE A 15 8.98 -11.58 0.78
C PHE A 15 7.52 -11.92 0.53
N ASP A 16 7.17 -13.15 0.87
CA ASP A 16 5.81 -13.66 0.86
C ASP A 16 5.58 -14.45 2.16
N GLY A 17 4.76 -13.89 3.07
CA GLY A 17 4.14 -14.59 4.21
C GLY A 17 4.98 -15.42 5.22
N ALA A 18 4.83 -15.06 6.50
CA ALA A 18 5.11 -15.80 7.75
C ALA A 18 6.51 -16.36 8.07
N VAL A 19 7.40 -16.62 7.11
CA VAL A 19 8.74 -17.16 7.42
C VAL A 19 9.80 -16.41 6.60
N PHE A 20 10.73 -15.73 7.27
CA PHE A 20 12.02 -15.37 6.68
C PHE A 20 12.83 -16.66 6.54
N GLY A 21 12.54 -17.46 5.51
CA GLY A 21 13.42 -18.56 5.11
C GLY A 21 14.67 -17.97 4.44
N PRO A 22 15.84 -18.61 4.54
CA PRO A 22 17.07 -18.12 3.93
C PRO A 22 16.85 -18.04 2.43
N SER A 23 16.73 -16.82 1.95
CA SER A 23 16.72 -16.59 0.54
C SER A 23 18.16 -16.80 0.04
N GLN A 24 18.44 -17.72 -0.88
CA GLN A 24 19.79 -18.08 -1.34
C GLN A 24 20.00 -17.82 -2.83
N VAL A 25 19.87 -16.59 -3.30
CA VAL A 25 20.24 -16.29 -4.69
C VAL A 25 21.05 -14.98 -4.74
N GLN A 26 21.97 -14.91 -5.69
CA GLN A 26 22.80 -13.76 -5.92
C GLN A 26 22.85 -13.58 -7.43
N PHE A 27 22.47 -12.41 -7.93
CA PHE A 27 22.65 -12.11 -9.35
C PHE A 27 24.15 -12.07 -9.63
N SER A 28 24.63 -12.87 -10.57
CA SER A 28 25.99 -12.77 -11.08
C SER A 28 26.20 -11.37 -11.68
N SER A 29 27.37 -10.79 -11.46
CA SER A 29 27.78 -9.52 -12.05
C SER A 29 27.55 -9.55 -13.57
N GLY A 30 26.61 -8.75 -14.08
CA GLY A 30 26.34 -8.62 -15.52
C GLY A 30 24.89 -8.80 -15.99
N ILE A 31 23.91 -9.06 -15.12
CA ILE A 31 22.51 -9.17 -15.54
C ILE A 31 21.88 -7.78 -15.69
N ALA A 32 21.73 -7.32 -16.94
CA ALA A 32 20.80 -6.28 -17.33
C ALA A 32 19.44 -6.93 -17.64
N LEU A 33 18.33 -6.31 -17.21
CA LEU A 33 16.98 -6.71 -17.63
C LEU A 33 16.88 -6.59 -19.16
N PRO A 34 16.70 -7.70 -19.90
CA PRO A 34 16.62 -7.62 -21.36
C PRO A 34 15.32 -6.94 -21.76
N THR A 35 15.39 -6.06 -22.76
CA THR A 35 14.25 -5.26 -23.27
C THR A 35 13.22 -6.08 -24.05
N THR A 36 13.45 -7.38 -24.25
CA THR A 36 12.54 -8.29 -24.95
C THR A 36 12.79 -9.74 -24.51
N GLY A 37 11.75 -10.47 -24.10
CA GLY A 37 11.76 -11.95 -24.00
C GLY A 37 11.44 -12.53 -22.62
N SER A 38 10.54 -13.52 -22.65
CA SER A 38 9.96 -14.37 -21.59
C SER A 38 10.69 -14.46 -20.23
N ILE A 39 9.97 -14.08 -19.17
CA ILE A 39 10.40 -14.12 -17.76
C ILE A 39 10.30 -15.55 -17.23
N ALA A 40 11.43 -16.27 -17.24
CA ALA A 40 11.64 -17.45 -16.42
C ALA A 40 12.81 -17.18 -15.47
N GLY A 41 12.57 -17.07 -14.16
CA GLY A 41 13.66 -17.05 -13.18
C GLY A 41 13.41 -16.30 -11.87
N LEU A 42 12.83 -17.02 -10.91
CA LEU A 42 13.10 -17.00 -9.45
C LEU A 42 14.60 -16.68 -9.10
N MET A 43 15.05 -16.10 -7.97
CA MET A 43 14.50 -15.70 -6.65
C MET A 43 15.64 -15.04 -5.79
N LEU A 44 15.43 -14.68 -4.50
CA LEU A 44 16.21 -14.81 -3.20
C LEU A 44 17.64 -14.18 -2.87
N SER A 45 18.06 -13.89 -1.60
CA SER A 45 19.41 -13.39 -1.14
C SER A 45 19.89 -13.71 0.32
N ASN A 46 21.15 -14.11 0.51
CA ASN A 46 21.67 -14.87 1.68
C ASN A 46 22.23 -14.04 2.86
N THR A 47 21.38 -13.30 3.60
CA THR A 47 21.83 -12.62 4.82
C THR A 47 20.96 -12.98 6.02
N THR A 48 21.60 -13.54 7.05
CA THR A 48 21.08 -13.75 8.41
C THR A 48 20.91 -12.40 9.12
N SER A 49 20.03 -11.53 8.63
CA SER A 49 19.51 -10.44 9.46
C SER A 49 18.36 -11.00 10.28
N THR A 50 18.50 -11.04 11.60
CA THR A 50 17.40 -11.21 12.55
C THR A 50 16.52 -9.96 12.55
N THR A 51 15.97 -9.61 11.39
CA THR A 51 14.87 -8.67 11.28
C THR A 51 13.64 -9.35 11.88
N PRO A 52 12.93 -8.73 12.85
CA PRO A 52 11.71 -9.30 13.36
C PRO A 52 10.78 -9.56 12.17
N PRO A 53 10.15 -10.75 12.08
CA PRO A 53 9.33 -11.07 10.94
C PRO A 53 8.24 -10.00 10.77
N LEU A 54 8.13 -9.44 9.56
CA LEU A 54 6.97 -8.70 9.06
C LEU A 54 5.72 -9.63 8.98
N GLY A 55 5.54 -10.51 9.97
CA GLY A 55 4.89 -11.82 9.91
C GLY A 55 3.41 -11.81 9.55
N HIS A 56 2.81 -10.64 9.38
CA HIS A 56 1.40 -10.46 9.04
C HIS A 56 1.13 -9.45 7.91
N SER A 57 2.15 -8.96 7.20
CA SER A 57 2.01 -7.99 6.08
C SER A 57 1.40 -8.58 4.78
N ARG A 58 0.69 -9.72 4.87
CA ARG A 58 -0.09 -10.21 3.73
C ARG A 58 -1.27 -9.27 3.52
N TYR A 59 -1.59 -9.01 2.26
CA TYR A 59 -2.66 -8.08 1.89
C TYR A 59 -2.40 -6.63 2.34
N SER A 60 -1.13 -6.23 2.39
CA SER A 60 -0.70 -4.84 2.62
C SER A 60 -0.35 -4.15 1.30
N THR A 61 -0.16 -2.83 1.32
CA THR A 61 0.25 -2.05 0.15
C THR A 61 1.60 -1.39 0.41
N GLN A 62 2.48 -1.40 -0.60
CA GLN A 62 3.77 -0.73 -0.54
C GLN A 62 3.78 0.55 -1.37
N GLN A 63 4.51 1.56 -0.93
CA GLN A 63 4.75 2.80 -1.67
C GLN A 63 6.19 3.27 -1.47
N ILE A 64 6.85 3.72 -2.54
CA ILE A 64 8.17 4.37 -2.47
C ILE A 64 8.03 5.83 -2.02
N LEU A 65 8.95 6.28 -1.19
CA LEU A 65 9.05 7.64 -0.65
C LEU A 65 10.08 8.48 -1.43
N PRO A 66 10.06 9.83 -1.32
CA PRO A 66 10.98 10.72 -2.03
C PRO A 66 12.46 10.45 -1.74
N ASP A 67 12.78 9.94 -0.55
CA ASP A 67 14.14 9.60 -0.12
C ASP A 67 14.60 8.20 -0.59
N GLY A 68 13.76 7.49 -1.36
CA GLY A 68 14.04 6.14 -1.85
C GLY A 68 13.77 5.02 -0.83
N SER A 69 13.30 5.36 0.38
CA SER A 69 12.79 4.37 1.32
C SER A 69 11.38 3.91 0.92
N PHE A 70 10.90 2.84 1.55
CA PHE A 70 9.56 2.32 1.30
C PHE A 70 8.71 2.39 2.55
N VAL A 71 7.41 2.59 2.37
CA VAL A 71 6.40 2.37 3.40
C VAL A 71 5.56 1.16 3.04
N VAL A 72 5.26 0.33 4.04
CA VAL A 72 4.31 -0.77 3.95
C VAL A 72 3.13 -0.42 4.85
N VAL A 73 1.91 -0.44 4.29
CA VAL A 73 0.70 0.01 4.97
C VAL A 73 -0.32 -1.12 5.07
N GLY A 74 -0.79 -1.36 6.30
CA GLY A 74 -1.84 -2.32 6.59
C GLY A 74 -1.39 -3.77 6.46
N GLY A 75 -2.35 -4.66 6.22
CA GLY A 75 -2.16 -6.11 6.18
C GLY A 75 -3.16 -6.83 7.08
N ARG A 76 -3.23 -8.15 6.97
CA ARG A 76 -4.12 -8.98 7.79
C ARG A 76 -3.84 -8.73 9.27
N ARG A 77 -4.84 -8.30 10.04
CA ARG A 77 -4.73 -7.93 11.47
C ARG A 77 -3.69 -6.84 11.74
N MET A 78 -3.34 -6.04 10.75
CA MET A 78 -2.40 -4.93 10.89
C MET A 78 -3.10 -3.61 10.60
N PHE A 79 -3.18 -2.78 11.64
CA PHE A 79 -3.74 -1.42 11.58
C PHE A 79 -2.62 -0.39 11.76
N ASN A 80 -1.49 -0.61 11.10
CA ASN A 80 -0.28 0.19 11.21
C ASN A 80 0.38 0.36 9.84
N TYR A 81 1.41 1.18 9.80
CA TYR A 81 2.37 1.20 8.72
C TYR A 81 3.79 1.12 9.28
N GLU A 82 4.71 0.66 8.44
CA GLU A 82 6.11 0.45 8.77
C GLU A 82 7.01 0.98 7.65
N TYR A 83 8.14 1.59 8.00
CA TYR A 83 9.13 2.04 7.02
C TYR A 83 10.23 0.99 6.84
N VAL A 84 10.53 0.69 5.57
CA VAL A 84 11.64 -0.16 5.15
C VAL A 84 12.73 0.75 4.62
N LEU A 85 13.75 0.98 5.44
CA LEU A 85 14.88 1.83 5.12
C LEU A 85 15.90 1.09 4.24
N GLN A 86 16.58 1.84 3.38
CA GLN A 86 17.61 1.32 2.47
C GLN A 86 18.86 0.79 3.20
N ARG A 87 19.02 1.09 4.49
CA ARG A 87 20.14 0.68 5.35
C ARG A 87 19.70 -0.32 6.41
N GLU A 88 19.24 -1.51 6.03
CA GLU A 88 19.10 -2.75 6.84
C GLU A 88 18.42 -2.67 8.23
N LYS A 89 17.95 -1.50 8.66
CA LYS A 89 17.30 -1.21 9.93
C LYS A 89 15.83 -0.94 9.61
N LEU A 90 15.00 -1.94 9.83
CA LEU A 90 13.56 -1.74 9.99
C LEU A 90 13.39 -0.85 11.22
N THR A 91 12.85 0.34 11.07
CA THR A 91 12.58 1.17 12.25
C THR A 91 11.26 1.90 12.09
N ARG A 92 10.46 1.78 13.15
CA ARG A 92 9.18 2.45 13.45
C ARG A 92 7.96 1.76 12.86
N LYS A 93 7.29 1.06 13.77
CA LYS A 93 5.88 0.66 13.67
C LYS A 93 5.05 1.80 14.22
N ILE A 94 4.21 2.40 13.38
CA ILE A 94 3.32 3.48 13.83
C ILE A 94 1.89 3.07 13.50
N SER A 95 1.06 3.04 14.54
CA SER A 95 -0.29 2.52 14.45
C SER A 95 -1.25 3.56 13.84
N ILE A 96 -1.88 3.21 12.72
CA ILE A 96 -3.00 3.94 12.11
C ILE A 96 -4.31 3.37 12.65
N TYR A 97 -4.63 3.70 13.89
CA TYR A 97 -5.81 3.19 14.62
C TYR A 97 -7.18 3.71 14.13
N HIS A 98 -7.28 4.52 13.07
CA HIS A 98 -8.52 5.27 12.78
C HIS A 98 -9.37 4.77 11.59
N PHE A 99 -9.12 3.57 11.07
CA PHE A 99 -9.84 3.04 9.90
C PHE A 99 -10.99 2.06 10.22
N SER A 100 -11.36 1.87 11.49
CA SER A 100 -12.55 1.07 11.83
C SER A 100 -13.11 1.41 13.22
N ASP A 101 -14.30 2.04 13.26
CA ASP A 101 -15.03 2.30 14.51
C ASP A 101 -15.86 1.10 14.99
N LYS A 102 -15.93 0.04 14.18
CA LYS A 102 -16.66 -1.20 14.53
C LYS A 102 -15.80 -2.42 14.21
N PRO A 103 -15.82 -3.46 15.05
CA PRO A 103 -15.29 -4.76 14.67
C PRO A 103 -16.22 -5.31 13.58
N LEU A 104 -15.90 -5.05 12.31
CA LEU A 104 -16.51 -5.79 11.22
C LEU A 104 -16.08 -7.25 11.39
N THR A 105 -17.02 -8.18 11.26
CA THR A 105 -16.76 -9.63 11.32
C THR A 105 -15.76 -10.08 10.25
N ARG A 106 -15.57 -9.26 9.20
CA ARG A 106 -14.53 -9.38 8.17
C ARG A 106 -13.79 -8.04 7.97
N GLU A 107 -12.50 -8.14 7.68
CA GLU A 107 -11.65 -6.99 7.35
C GLU A 107 -11.99 -6.45 5.96
N ASN A 108 -12.44 -5.19 5.86
CA ASN A 108 -12.72 -4.47 4.60
C ASN A 108 -11.67 -3.39 4.29
N ASN A 109 -10.46 -3.55 4.84
CA ASN A 109 -9.37 -2.57 4.80
C ASN A 109 -8.06 -3.17 4.25
N LEU A 110 -8.11 -4.37 3.67
CA LEU A 110 -6.96 -5.03 3.08
C LEU A 110 -6.62 -4.44 1.71
N TYR A 111 -5.34 -4.38 1.36
CA TYR A 111 -4.82 -3.63 0.21
C TYR A 111 -5.27 -2.16 0.22
N PRO A 112 -4.88 -1.37 1.24
CA PRO A 112 -5.20 0.05 1.28
C PRO A 112 -4.66 0.78 0.04
N PHE A 113 -5.36 1.79 -0.45
CA PHE A 113 -4.83 2.60 -1.56
C PHE A 113 -3.85 3.62 -0.99
N VAL A 114 -2.61 3.57 -1.46
CA VAL A 114 -1.53 4.44 -0.98
C VAL A 114 -0.93 5.16 -2.18
N PHE A 115 -0.93 6.49 -2.13
CA PHE A 115 -0.33 7.33 -3.16
C PHE A 115 0.58 8.36 -2.52
N LEU A 116 1.75 8.57 -3.13
CA LEU A 116 2.63 9.69 -2.76
C LEU A 116 2.08 10.98 -3.39
N SER A 117 1.80 11.97 -2.55
CA SER A 117 1.39 13.31 -2.96
C SER A 117 2.60 14.12 -3.44
N THR A 118 2.34 15.15 -4.24
CA THR A 118 3.34 16.05 -4.84
C THR A 118 4.17 16.83 -3.82
N ASP A 119 3.64 17.00 -2.61
CA ASP A 119 4.27 17.63 -1.45
C ASP A 119 5.05 16.64 -0.55
N GLY A 120 5.18 15.38 -0.98
CA GLY A 120 5.90 14.33 -0.26
C GLY A 120 5.10 13.67 0.87
N ASN A 121 3.83 14.04 1.07
CA ASN A 121 2.94 13.40 2.03
C ASN A 121 2.29 12.13 1.43
N LEU A 122 1.81 11.23 2.28
CA LEU A 122 1.15 9.98 1.87
C LEU A 122 -0.36 10.11 1.97
N PHE A 123 -1.04 9.99 0.84
CA PHE A 123 -2.47 9.72 0.83
C PHE A 123 -2.69 8.24 1.14
N ILE A 124 -3.45 7.93 2.18
CA ILE A 124 -3.80 6.57 2.58
C ILE A 124 -5.31 6.47 2.64
N PHE A 125 -5.89 5.58 1.85
CA PHE A 125 -7.30 5.24 1.86
C PHE A 125 -7.49 3.78 2.27
N ALA A 126 -8.36 3.56 3.26
CA ALA A 126 -8.73 2.22 3.70
C ALA A 126 -10.23 2.16 4.04
N ASN A 127 -10.88 1.09 3.59
CA ASN A 127 -12.31 0.85 3.68
C ASN A 127 -13.12 1.94 2.97
N ASN A 128 -13.48 3.01 3.69
CA ASN A 128 -14.27 4.14 3.18
C ASN A 128 -13.74 5.51 3.64
N ARG A 129 -12.56 5.52 4.29
CA ARG A 129 -11.94 6.73 4.87
C ARG A 129 -10.57 6.93 4.27
N SER A 130 -10.12 8.18 4.24
CA SER A 130 -8.75 8.51 3.88
C SER A 130 -8.15 9.62 4.73
N ILE A 131 -6.83 9.61 4.77
CA ILE A 131 -5.99 10.58 5.45
C ILE A 131 -4.85 11.04 4.54
N LEU A 132 -4.29 12.21 4.84
CA LEU A 132 -2.99 12.63 4.37
C LEU A 132 -2.03 12.59 5.56
N LEU A 133 -0.99 11.77 5.46
CA LEU A 133 0.01 11.52 6.50
C LEU A 133 1.34 12.14 6.08
N ASN A 134 1.97 12.91 6.96
CA ASN A 134 3.35 13.33 6.76
C ASN A 134 4.30 12.21 7.22
N PRO A 135 5.11 11.60 6.33
CA PRO A 135 5.92 10.45 6.70
C PRO A 135 7.13 10.81 7.59
N THR A 136 7.62 12.05 7.51
CA THR A 136 8.74 12.55 8.32
C THR A 136 8.32 12.75 9.77
N THR A 137 7.21 13.45 10.00
CA THR A 137 6.71 13.77 11.35
C THR A 137 5.76 12.71 11.90
N ASN A 138 5.26 11.80 11.05
CA ASN A 138 4.24 10.80 11.37
C ASN A 138 2.95 11.42 11.93
N LYS A 139 2.58 12.58 11.39
CA LYS A 139 1.35 13.29 11.78
C LYS A 139 0.35 13.22 10.65
N ILE A 140 -0.90 12.96 11.01
CA ILE A 140 -2.02 13.12 10.09
C ILE A 140 -2.22 14.63 9.94
N ILE A 141 -2.02 15.13 8.73
CA ILE A 141 -2.16 16.55 8.41
C ILE A 141 -3.54 16.87 7.84
N ARG A 142 -4.26 15.86 7.35
CA ARG A 142 -5.63 16.00 6.85
C ARG A 142 -6.42 14.71 6.97
N TYR A 143 -7.68 14.84 7.34
CA TYR A 143 -8.71 13.81 7.15
C TYR A 143 -9.57 14.21 5.95
N PHE A 144 -9.88 13.26 5.08
CA PHE A 144 -10.79 13.48 3.96
C PHE A 144 -12.21 13.04 4.33
N PRO A 145 -13.24 13.55 3.62
CA PRO A 145 -14.61 13.09 3.80
C PRO A 145 -14.74 11.57 3.64
N ILE A 146 -15.68 10.99 4.38
CA ILE A 146 -16.02 9.57 4.26
C ILE A 146 -16.67 9.36 2.89
N LEU A 147 -16.16 8.41 2.10
CA LEU A 147 -16.83 7.99 0.88
C LEU A 147 -18.06 7.15 1.23
N THR A 148 -19.23 7.62 0.81
CA THR A 148 -20.49 6.86 0.94
C THR A 148 -20.50 5.69 -0.04
N GLY A 149 -21.48 4.79 0.06
CA GLY A 149 -21.60 3.62 -0.83
C GLY A 149 -20.81 2.38 -0.35
N GLY A 150 -20.29 2.37 0.88
CA GLY A 150 -19.73 1.16 1.49
C GLY A 150 -18.23 1.02 1.37
N SER A 151 -17.77 -0.23 1.38
CA SER A 151 -16.35 -0.59 1.45
C SER A 151 -15.72 -0.60 0.07
N ARG A 152 -14.49 -0.09 -0.05
CA ARG A 152 -13.75 -0.02 -1.31
C ARG A 152 -12.53 -0.96 -1.32
N ASN A 153 -11.94 -1.27 -0.18
CA ASN A 153 -10.77 -2.15 -0.13
C ASN A 153 -11.16 -3.63 -0.03
N HIS A 154 -10.22 -4.52 -0.30
CA HIS A 154 -10.49 -5.97 -0.31
C HIS A 154 -11.12 -6.42 1.01
N PRO A 155 -12.15 -7.30 0.96
CA PRO A 155 -12.68 -8.04 -0.19
C PRO A 155 -13.59 -7.29 -1.17
N ALA A 156 -14.01 -6.06 -0.88
CA ALA A 156 -14.91 -5.30 -1.76
C ALA A 156 -14.28 -4.92 -3.11
N SER A 157 -12.94 -4.87 -3.18
CA SER A 157 -12.14 -4.87 -4.42
C SER A 157 -12.47 -3.73 -5.40
N ALA A 158 -12.65 -2.51 -4.89
CA ALA A 158 -12.63 -1.30 -5.70
C ALA A 158 -11.23 -1.02 -6.26
N MET A 159 -11.16 -0.04 -7.15
CA MET A 159 -9.93 0.44 -7.77
C MET A 159 -9.72 1.92 -7.43
N ALA A 160 -8.46 2.33 -7.39
CA ALA A 160 -8.09 3.73 -7.25
C ALA A 160 -6.98 4.10 -8.22
N ALA A 161 -7.00 5.35 -8.68
CA ALA A 161 -5.97 5.89 -9.55
C ALA A 161 -5.62 7.32 -9.13
N LEU A 162 -4.31 7.61 -9.11
CA LEU A 162 -3.83 8.99 -9.10
C LEU A 162 -4.03 9.56 -10.50
N LEU A 163 -4.86 10.58 -10.62
CA LEU A 163 -5.16 11.24 -11.89
C LEU A 163 -3.93 12.03 -12.39
N PRO A 164 -3.84 12.32 -13.70
CA PRO A 164 -2.71 13.03 -14.28
C PRO A 164 -2.40 14.34 -13.54
N ILE A 165 -1.14 14.46 -13.12
CA ILE A 165 -0.64 15.64 -12.42
C ILE A 165 -0.34 16.74 -13.45
N LYS A 166 -0.95 17.91 -13.27
CA LYS A 166 -0.69 19.09 -14.10
C LYS A 166 0.44 19.91 -13.47
N ILE A 167 1.64 19.80 -14.02
CA ILE A 167 2.84 20.50 -13.52
C ILE A 167 2.73 22.01 -13.75
N HIS A 168 2.08 22.42 -14.83
CA HIS A 168 1.81 23.82 -15.18
C HIS A 168 0.34 24.14 -15.00
N ASP A 169 -0.15 24.04 -13.77
CA ASP A 169 -1.50 24.47 -13.43
C ASP A 169 -1.50 26.01 -13.30
N PRO A 170 -2.30 26.76 -14.06
CA PRO A 170 -2.41 28.22 -13.94
C PRO A 170 -3.14 28.67 -12.66
N ASP A 171 -3.20 27.80 -11.64
CA ASP A 171 -3.79 28.10 -10.34
C ASP A 171 -3.04 29.28 -9.69
N PRO A 172 -3.75 30.30 -9.16
CA PRO A 172 -3.14 31.47 -8.53
C PRO A 172 -2.20 31.18 -7.34
N ASN A 173 -2.13 29.92 -6.86
CA ASN A 173 -1.17 29.47 -5.85
C ASN A 173 -0.08 28.57 -6.46
N PRO A 174 1.01 29.15 -7.01
CA PRO A 174 2.03 28.44 -7.79
C PRO A 174 2.91 27.48 -6.95
N THR A 175 2.73 27.43 -5.63
CA THR A 175 3.54 26.61 -4.72
C THR A 175 2.99 25.20 -4.49
N LEU A 176 1.76 24.88 -4.93
CA LEU A 176 1.15 23.58 -4.67
C LEU A 176 0.63 22.92 -5.96
N ILE A 177 1.36 21.92 -6.45
CA ILE A 177 0.91 21.10 -7.59
C ILE A 177 -0.23 20.20 -7.12
N ARG A 178 -1.44 20.38 -7.68
CA ARG A 178 -2.62 19.61 -7.26
C ARG A 178 -2.54 18.14 -7.71
N ALA A 179 -2.75 17.24 -6.74
CA ALA A 179 -2.91 15.80 -6.94
C ALA A 179 -4.36 15.38 -6.65
N GLN A 180 -4.94 14.55 -7.51
CA GLN A 180 -6.31 14.07 -7.37
C GLN A 180 -6.34 12.54 -7.45
N VAL A 181 -7.07 11.90 -6.54
CA VAL A 181 -7.24 10.45 -6.51
C VAL A 181 -8.70 10.14 -6.83
N LEU A 182 -8.92 9.33 -7.87
CA LEU A 182 -10.23 8.77 -8.20
C LEU A 182 -10.34 7.39 -7.57
N ILE A 183 -11.46 7.11 -6.89
CA ILE A 183 -11.78 5.79 -6.31
C ILE A 183 -13.12 5.34 -6.86
N CYS A 184 -13.18 4.13 -7.41
CA CYS A 184 -14.35 3.61 -8.12
C CYS A 184 -14.52 2.11 -7.85
N GLY A 185 -15.76 1.66 -7.69
CA GLY A 185 -16.11 0.26 -7.41
C GLY A 185 -16.17 -0.03 -5.91
N GLY A 186 -16.26 -1.28 -5.52
CA GLY A 186 -16.49 -1.67 -4.12
C GLY A 186 -17.87 -2.27 -3.93
N ALA A 187 -18.25 -2.46 -2.66
CA ALA A 187 -19.47 -3.17 -2.29
C ALA A 187 -19.94 -2.75 -0.89
N LYS A 188 -21.18 -3.12 -0.55
CA LYS A 188 -21.69 -3.00 0.82
C LYS A 188 -20.75 -3.69 1.82
N PRO A 189 -20.52 -3.13 3.02
CA PRO A 189 -19.58 -3.68 3.99
C PRO A 189 -19.84 -5.16 4.35
N GLU A 190 -21.09 -5.59 4.33
CA GLU A 190 -21.53 -6.96 4.64
C GLU A 190 -21.46 -7.93 3.45
N ALA A 191 -21.21 -7.46 2.23
CA ALA A 191 -21.27 -8.28 1.01
C ALA A 191 -20.39 -9.53 1.10
N ALA A 192 -19.17 -9.37 1.61
CA ALA A 192 -18.24 -10.48 1.77
C ALA A 192 -18.67 -11.51 2.81
N THR A 193 -19.49 -11.14 3.79
CA THR A 193 -20.04 -12.09 4.77
C THR A 193 -21.29 -12.77 4.21
N LEU A 194 -22.06 -12.08 3.37
CA LEU A 194 -23.28 -12.60 2.75
C LEU A 194 -22.97 -13.63 1.66
N VAL A 195 -21.90 -13.43 0.88
CA VAL A 195 -21.53 -14.37 -0.20
C VAL A 195 -21.17 -15.75 0.35
N ASP A 196 -20.59 -15.85 1.55
CA ASP A 196 -20.33 -17.14 2.21
C ASP A 196 -21.63 -17.93 2.47
N LYS A 197 -22.76 -17.23 2.57
CA LYS A 197 -24.11 -17.79 2.78
C LYS A 197 -24.87 -17.97 1.48
N GLY A 198 -24.23 -17.75 0.32
CA GLY A 198 -24.88 -17.78 -0.99
C GLY A 198 -25.82 -16.60 -1.27
N VAL A 199 -25.72 -15.51 -0.48
CA VAL A 199 -26.53 -14.31 -0.66
C VAL A 199 -25.73 -13.23 -1.38
N PHE A 200 -26.19 -12.84 -2.57
CA PHE A 200 -25.55 -11.82 -3.39
C PHE A 200 -26.32 -10.51 -3.28
N VAL A 201 -25.63 -9.44 -2.88
CA VAL A 201 -26.21 -8.10 -2.80
C VAL A 201 -25.95 -7.37 -4.11
N THR A 202 -27.03 -6.93 -4.77
CA THR A 202 -26.95 -5.93 -5.83
C THR A 202 -26.84 -4.55 -5.20
N ASP A 203 -26.12 -3.67 -5.88
CA ASP A 203 -26.07 -2.27 -5.51
C ASP A 203 -26.61 -1.40 -6.64
N GLU A 204 -27.80 -0.85 -6.44
CA GLU A 204 -28.51 -0.06 -7.44
C GLU A 204 -28.11 1.43 -7.41
N ARG A 205 -27.22 1.87 -6.50
CA ARG A 205 -26.86 3.29 -6.34
C ARG A 205 -25.44 3.54 -5.80
N LEU A 206 -24.40 3.17 -6.54
CA LEU A 206 -23.00 3.43 -6.14
C LEU A 206 -22.31 4.65 -6.76
N TRP A 207 -23.02 5.46 -7.53
CA TRP A 207 -22.44 6.60 -8.26
C TRP A 207 -23.36 7.81 -8.20
#